data_AF-A0A9W9YJ40-F1
#
_entry.id   AF-A0A9W9YJ40-F1
#
_cell.length_a   1.000
_cell.length_b   1.000
_cell.length_c   1.000
_cell.angle_alpha   90.00
_cell.angle_beta   90.00
_cell.angle_gamma   90.00
#
_symmetry.space_group_name_H-M   'P 1'
#
loop_
_entity.id
_entity.type
_entity.pdbx_description
1 polymer ?
#
loop_
_entity_poly.entity_id
_entity_poly.type
_entity_poly.pdbx_seq_one_letter_code
_entity_poly.pdbx_strand_id
1 'polypeptide(L)'
;MAADVLQRFHPDIAKFVEAVIKNGGMGVCGELPKIMEPKTSLSYSYARGNIASCDRFKVLIPYAGRTLKWEVIFNQMQPDFAPDFIFGPQDLEFVPNVDEVKSLENWDSSDPQSLVNLINELIDQYKHHQIKQVEQIPRIHFEYTTLAADNNYPEFELHVVKGQQNPDVVVNFMIKLPVDLSGVPPYIIKDCPGEDMACLFVSYASLNGDNVTPTLLLSPRVERAFGGASNLRIPHWGGVNGCLLEYLPLIQSFS
;
A
#
# COMPACT_ATOMS: atom_id res chain seq x y z
N MET A 1 -2.47 10.18 -18.67
CA MET A 1 -3.41 10.44 -17.54
C MET A 1 -2.76 11.23 -16.40
N ALA A 2 -1.54 10.92 -15.95
CA ALA A 2 -0.87 11.68 -14.87
C ALA A 2 -0.62 13.17 -15.19
N ALA A 3 -0.21 13.49 -16.43
CA ALA A 3 0.10 14.87 -16.84
C ALA A 3 -1.09 15.84 -16.77
N ASP A 4 -2.32 15.35 -16.92
CA ASP A 4 -3.55 16.16 -16.88
C ASP A 4 -3.95 16.51 -15.44
N VAL A 5 -3.64 15.61 -14.49
CA VAL A 5 -3.89 15.84 -13.06
C VAL A 5 -2.93 16.89 -12.50
N LEU A 6 -1.66 16.86 -12.90
CA LEU A 6 -0.63 17.78 -12.41
C LEU A 6 -0.90 19.25 -12.78
N GLN A 7 -1.52 19.51 -13.94
CA GLN A 7 -1.84 20.88 -14.40
C GLN A 7 -2.85 21.61 -13.51
N ARG A 8 -3.57 20.88 -12.64
CA ARG A 8 -4.58 21.43 -11.74
C ARG A 8 -3.99 21.91 -10.41
N PHE A 9 -2.78 21.48 -10.05
CA PHE A 9 -2.14 21.78 -8.78
C PHE A 9 -1.35 23.09 -8.83
N HIS A 10 -1.27 23.76 -7.69
CA HIS A 10 -0.34 24.88 -7.52
C HIS A 10 1.10 24.44 -7.86
N PRO A 11 1.90 25.24 -8.59
CA PRO A 11 3.23 24.82 -9.04
C PRO A 11 4.16 24.30 -7.93
N ASP A 12 4.17 24.97 -6.77
CA ASP A 12 4.99 24.55 -5.63
C ASP A 12 4.53 23.25 -4.98
N ILE A 13 3.29 22.83 -5.22
CA ILE A 13 2.72 21.58 -4.70
C ILE A 13 2.83 20.47 -5.75
N ALA A 14 2.70 20.82 -7.03
CA ALA A 14 2.73 19.89 -8.15
C ALA A 14 4.01 19.03 -8.17
N LYS A 15 5.16 19.59 -7.76
CA LYS A 15 6.43 18.87 -7.66
C LYS A 15 6.38 17.68 -6.69
N PHE A 16 5.70 17.83 -5.55
CA PHE A 16 5.53 16.74 -4.58
C PHE A 16 4.57 15.68 -5.10
N VAL A 17 3.47 16.10 -5.73
CA VAL A 17 2.48 15.19 -6.34
C VAL A 17 3.13 14.37 -7.45
N GLU A 18 3.95 15.00 -8.29
CA GLU A 18 4.71 14.34 -9.34
C GLU A 18 5.70 13.32 -8.77
N ALA A 19 6.43 13.68 -7.70
CA ALA A 19 7.34 12.76 -7.02
C ALA A 19 6.61 11.53 -6.46
N VAL A 20 5.44 11.70 -5.84
CA VAL A 20 4.62 10.58 -5.33
C VAL A 20 4.18 9.66 -6.47
N ILE A 21 3.70 10.22 -7.60
CA ILE A 21 3.24 9.42 -8.76
C ILE A 21 4.40 8.66 -9.42
N LYS A 22 5.60 9.26 -9.45
CA LYS A 22 6.80 8.67 -10.06
C LYS A 22 7.57 7.74 -9.13
N ASN A 23 7.24 7.70 -7.83
CA ASN A 23 7.89 6.80 -6.90
C ASN A 23 7.68 5.35 -7.35
N GLY A 24 8.73 4.52 -7.24
CA GLY A 24 8.83 3.16 -7.84
C GLY A 24 7.91 2.09 -7.24
N GLY A 25 6.75 2.46 -6.74
CA GLY A 25 5.83 1.62 -5.99
C GLY A 25 5.86 1.92 -4.49
N MET A 26 4.72 1.76 -3.83
CA MET A 26 4.63 1.76 -2.38
C MET A 26 4.13 0.38 -1.91
N GLY A 27 4.75 -0.14 -0.86
CA GLY A 27 4.41 -1.43 -0.26
C GLY A 27 5.02 -2.65 -0.96
N VAL A 28 4.71 -3.83 -0.43
CA VAL A 28 5.31 -5.13 -0.82
C VAL A 28 5.06 -5.51 -2.28
N CYS A 29 3.94 -5.05 -2.84
CA CYS A 29 3.55 -5.36 -4.22
C CYS A 29 4.00 -4.33 -5.26
N GLY A 30 4.84 -3.35 -4.91
CA GLY A 30 5.35 -2.36 -5.88
C GLY A 30 4.26 -1.59 -6.66
N GLU A 31 3.01 -1.61 -6.18
CA GLU A 31 1.91 -0.94 -6.86
C GLU A 31 2.07 0.57 -6.69
N LEU A 32 1.79 1.31 -7.76
CA LEU A 32 1.96 2.76 -7.76
C LEU A 32 0.83 3.44 -6.97
N PRO A 33 1.16 4.41 -6.10
CA PRO A 33 0.15 5.22 -5.45
C PRO A 33 -0.62 6.04 -6.48
N LYS A 34 -1.89 6.34 -6.20
CA LYS A 34 -2.77 7.13 -7.08
C LYS A 34 -3.23 8.39 -6.39
N ILE A 35 -3.36 9.47 -7.16
CA ILE A 35 -3.87 10.75 -6.68
C ILE A 35 -5.31 10.92 -7.15
N MET A 36 -6.21 11.25 -6.22
CA MET A 36 -7.64 11.42 -6.47
C MET A 36 -8.18 12.69 -5.82
N GLU A 37 -9.33 13.15 -6.33
CA GLU A 37 -10.10 14.28 -5.79
C GLU A 37 -9.28 15.54 -5.50
N PRO A 38 -8.48 16.07 -6.45
CA PRO A 38 -7.78 17.34 -6.25
C PRO A 38 -8.79 18.48 -6.06
N LYS A 39 -8.61 19.24 -4.99
CA LYS A 39 -9.45 20.36 -4.55
C LYS A 39 -8.57 21.58 -4.23
N THR A 40 -9.16 22.76 -4.36
CA THR A 40 -8.56 24.04 -3.97
C THR A 40 -9.08 24.46 -2.59
N SER A 41 -8.19 24.99 -1.76
CA SER A 41 -8.54 25.69 -0.52
C SER A 41 -9.03 27.12 -0.73
N LEU A 42 -8.79 27.72 -1.91
CA LEU A 42 -9.26 29.07 -2.23
C LEU A 42 -10.78 29.13 -2.29
N SER A 43 -11.32 30.28 -1.85
CA SER A 43 -12.72 30.60 -2.07
C SER A 43 -13.03 30.75 -3.57
N TYR A 44 -14.30 30.51 -3.92
CA TYR A 44 -14.78 30.46 -5.30
C TYR A 44 -14.41 31.71 -6.14
N SER A 45 -14.37 32.89 -5.53
CA SER A 45 -14.01 34.14 -6.20
C SER A 45 -12.54 34.18 -6.63
N TYR A 46 -11.62 33.62 -5.84
CA TYR A 46 -10.19 33.56 -6.14
C TYR A 46 -9.82 32.38 -7.05
N ALA A 47 -10.60 31.30 -7.03
CA ALA A 47 -10.39 30.14 -7.90
C ALA A 47 -10.79 30.40 -9.37
N ARG A 48 -11.70 31.35 -9.64
CA ARG A 48 -12.29 31.60 -10.98
C ARG A 48 -11.29 32.00 -12.07
N GLY A 49 -10.06 32.39 -11.72
CA GLY A 49 -9.01 32.77 -12.66
C GLY A 49 -7.75 31.90 -12.62
N ASN A 50 -7.65 30.94 -11.69
CA ASN A 50 -6.44 30.16 -11.50
C ASN A 50 -6.70 28.66 -11.73
N ILE A 51 -6.30 28.18 -12.92
CA ILE A 51 -6.47 26.79 -13.36
C ILE A 51 -5.60 25.83 -12.53
N ALA A 52 -4.51 26.33 -11.93
CA ALA A 52 -3.52 25.61 -11.14
C ALA A 52 -3.58 26.02 -9.67
N SER A 53 -4.70 25.73 -8.99
CA SER A 53 -4.97 26.16 -7.60
C SER A 53 -5.25 25.02 -6.63
N CYS A 54 -5.17 23.76 -7.07
CA CYS A 54 -5.38 22.63 -6.16
C CYS A 54 -4.20 22.48 -5.21
N ASP A 55 -4.51 22.25 -3.94
CA ASP A 55 -3.57 22.05 -2.84
C ASP A 55 -3.99 20.93 -1.88
N ARG A 56 -5.20 20.39 -2.07
CA ARG A 56 -5.73 19.26 -1.29
C ARG A 56 -6.04 18.10 -2.21
N PHE A 57 -5.72 16.90 -1.79
CA PHE A 57 -5.95 15.71 -2.59
C PHE A 57 -5.98 14.46 -1.72
N LYS A 58 -6.50 13.36 -2.27
CA LYS A 58 -6.42 12.05 -1.66
C LYS A 58 -5.29 11.26 -2.31
N VAL A 59 -4.40 10.71 -1.48
CA VAL A 59 -3.45 9.69 -1.90
C VAL A 59 -4.05 8.31 -1.60
N LEU A 60 -4.05 7.47 -2.63
CA LEU A 60 -4.44 6.08 -2.57
C LEU A 60 -3.18 5.23 -2.54
N ILE A 61 -2.90 4.63 -1.39
CA ILE A 61 -1.67 3.86 -1.15
C ILE A 61 -2.03 2.37 -1.12
N PRO A 62 -1.50 1.55 -2.04
CA PRO A 62 -1.61 0.10 -1.97
C PRO A 62 -0.94 -0.44 -0.69
N TYR A 63 -1.65 -1.26 0.07
CA TYR A 63 -1.14 -1.83 1.31
C TYR A 63 -1.87 -3.14 1.64
N ALA A 64 -1.13 -4.24 1.77
CA ALA A 64 -1.63 -5.57 2.14
C ALA A 64 -2.90 -6.03 1.38
N GLY A 65 -2.97 -5.78 0.06
CA GLY A 65 -4.13 -6.15 -0.78
C GLY A 65 -5.36 -5.25 -0.64
N ARG A 66 -5.21 -4.11 0.06
CA ARG A 66 -6.19 -3.04 0.18
C ARG A 66 -5.57 -1.72 -0.28
N THR A 67 -6.36 -0.65 -0.19
CA THR A 67 -5.92 0.70 -0.53
C THR A 67 -6.22 1.62 0.63
N LEU A 68 -5.17 2.14 1.27
CA LEU A 68 -5.29 3.21 2.26
C LEU A 68 -5.69 4.50 1.53
N LYS A 69 -6.63 5.24 2.12
CA LYS A 69 -7.17 6.46 1.52
C LYS A 69 -6.90 7.63 2.45
N TRP A 70 -5.78 8.30 2.25
CA TRP A 70 -5.36 9.42 3.10
C TRP A 70 -5.54 10.73 2.36
N GLU A 71 -6.05 11.74 3.06
CA GLU A 71 -6.15 13.10 2.53
C GLU A 71 -4.91 13.88 2.92
N VAL A 72 -4.27 14.50 1.93
CA VAL A 72 -3.10 15.38 2.08
C VAL A 72 -3.58 16.80 1.88
N ILE A 73 -3.27 17.67 2.84
CA ILE A 73 -3.76 19.04 2.89
C ILE A 73 -2.56 19.98 2.94
N PHE A 74 -2.26 20.60 1.81
CA PHE A 74 -1.38 21.77 1.78
C PHE A 74 -2.20 23.06 1.88
N ASN A 75 -1.50 24.15 2.18
CA ASN A 75 -2.00 25.51 2.05
C ASN A 75 -1.23 26.23 0.94
N GLN A 76 -1.86 26.47 -0.22
CA GLN A 76 -1.16 27.13 -1.33
C GLN A 76 -0.70 28.56 -1.02
N MET A 77 -1.26 29.23 -0.01
CA MET A 77 -0.80 30.55 0.41
C MET A 77 0.51 30.48 1.22
N GLN A 78 0.87 29.29 1.70
CA GLN A 78 2.06 29.01 2.50
C GLN A 78 2.64 27.65 2.11
N PRO A 79 3.11 27.48 0.86
CA PRO A 79 3.55 26.19 0.32
C PRO A 79 4.82 25.65 1.00
N ASP A 80 5.51 26.48 1.78
CA ASP A 80 6.71 26.09 2.52
C ASP A 80 6.44 25.25 3.76
N PHE A 81 5.20 25.23 4.26
CA PHE A 81 4.83 24.43 5.42
C PHE A 81 4.55 22.98 5.05
N ALA A 82 4.85 22.07 5.98
CA ALA A 82 4.50 20.66 5.86
C ALA A 82 2.99 20.48 5.71
N PRO A 83 2.52 19.47 4.97
CA PRO A 83 1.10 19.19 4.82
C PRO A 83 0.50 18.53 6.06
N ASP A 84 -0.80 18.71 6.25
CA ASP A 84 -1.58 17.92 7.21
C ASP A 84 -2.13 16.64 6.56
N PHE A 85 -2.35 15.61 7.38
CA PHE A 85 -2.92 14.33 6.97
C PHE A 85 -4.25 14.05 7.68
N ILE A 86 -5.22 13.54 6.92
CA ILE A 86 -6.43 12.93 7.48
C ILE A 86 -6.49 11.48 7.03
N PHE A 87 -6.50 10.56 7.99
CA PHE A 87 -6.62 9.13 7.73
C PHE A 87 -8.07 8.74 7.43
N GLY A 88 -8.25 7.74 6.58
CA GLY A 88 -9.56 7.34 6.09
C GLY A 88 -10.49 6.82 7.20
N PRO A 89 -11.79 6.66 6.93
CA PRO A 89 -12.76 6.22 7.93
C PRO A 89 -12.55 4.77 8.42
N GLN A 90 -11.68 4.00 7.74
CA GLN A 90 -11.27 2.65 8.14
C GLN A 90 -10.05 2.66 9.08
N ASP A 91 -9.37 3.81 9.18
CA ASP A 91 -8.09 3.99 9.88
C ASP A 91 -8.22 5.00 11.05
N LEU A 92 -9.43 5.21 11.59
CA LEU A 92 -9.69 6.22 12.63
C LEU A 92 -8.96 5.94 13.95
N GLU A 93 -8.62 4.67 14.22
CA GLU A 93 -7.86 4.26 15.40
C GLU A 93 -6.35 4.45 15.22
N PHE A 94 -5.89 4.79 14.01
CA PHE A 94 -4.48 5.03 13.74
C PHE A 94 -4.06 6.41 14.23
N VAL A 95 -3.15 6.42 15.20
CA VAL A 95 -2.51 7.62 15.74
C VAL A 95 -0.99 7.44 15.59
N PRO A 96 -0.35 8.10 14.60
CA PRO A 96 1.10 7.99 14.40
C PRO A 96 1.86 8.64 15.55
N ASN A 97 3.03 8.09 15.90
CA ASN A 97 3.93 8.76 16.81
C ASN A 97 4.67 9.88 16.08
N VAL A 98 4.21 11.13 16.24
CA VAL A 98 4.75 12.30 15.54
C VAL A 98 6.23 12.53 15.84
N ASP A 99 6.70 12.16 17.04
CA ASP A 99 8.10 12.29 17.45
C ASP A 99 9.05 11.38 16.64
N GLU A 100 8.52 10.32 16.02
CA GLU A 100 9.28 9.40 15.17
C GLU A 100 9.24 9.79 13.67
N VAL A 101 8.37 10.72 13.29
CA VAL A 101 8.18 11.18 11.90
C VAL A 101 9.09 12.39 11.62
N LYS A 102 10.38 12.10 11.40
CA LYS A 102 11.43 13.10 11.20
C LYS A 102 11.22 13.99 9.98
N SER A 103 10.52 13.48 8.96
CA SER A 103 10.19 14.25 7.75
C SER A 103 9.19 15.38 8.01
N LEU A 104 8.40 15.32 9.09
CA LEU A 104 7.57 16.45 9.54
C LEU A 104 8.41 17.53 10.23
N GLU A 105 9.33 17.11 11.11
CA GLU A 105 10.19 18.03 11.85
C GLU A 105 11.19 18.74 10.92
N ASN A 106 11.76 18.00 9.98
CA ASN A 106 12.79 18.47 9.05
C ASN A 106 12.23 18.68 7.64
N TRP A 107 11.00 19.16 7.54
CA TRP A 107 10.34 19.39 6.26
C TRP A 107 11.15 20.34 5.36
N ASP A 108 11.51 19.87 4.16
CA ASP A 108 12.21 20.68 3.16
C ASP A 108 11.27 20.97 1.99
N SER A 109 10.77 22.21 1.93
CA SER A 109 9.88 22.63 0.84
C SER A 109 10.59 22.66 -0.51
N SER A 110 11.92 22.63 -0.57
CA SER A 110 12.69 22.67 -1.80
C SER A 110 12.90 21.29 -2.43
N ASP A 111 12.88 20.22 -1.63
CA ASP A 111 13.09 18.84 -2.07
C ASP A 111 11.77 18.15 -2.48
N PRO A 112 11.56 17.81 -3.77
CA PRO A 112 10.36 17.11 -4.21
C PRO A 112 10.11 15.76 -3.51
N GLN A 113 11.14 15.11 -2.95
CA GLN A 113 11.00 13.83 -2.26
C GLN A 113 10.49 13.95 -0.83
N SER A 114 10.41 15.15 -0.25
CA SER A 114 9.99 15.31 1.15
C SER A 114 8.60 14.75 1.43
N LEU A 115 7.65 14.90 0.50
CA LEU A 115 6.33 14.27 0.64
C LEU A 115 6.40 12.73 0.56
N VAL A 116 7.25 12.18 -0.31
CA VAL A 116 7.42 10.73 -0.45
C VAL A 116 8.00 10.14 0.84
N ASN A 117 9.03 10.77 1.39
CA ASN A 117 9.66 10.38 2.65
C ASN A 117 8.66 10.41 3.80
N LEU A 118 7.88 11.50 3.90
CA LEU A 118 6.83 11.65 4.89
C LEU A 118 5.76 10.55 4.79
N ILE A 119 5.27 10.26 3.57
CA ILE A 119 4.30 9.18 3.36
C ILE A 119 4.89 7.82 3.77
N ASN A 120 6.15 7.55 3.43
CA ASN A 120 6.82 6.31 3.82
C ASN A 120 6.97 6.17 5.33
N GLU A 121 7.37 7.23 6.05
CA GLU A 121 7.45 7.24 7.51
C GLU A 121 6.08 6.99 8.15
N LEU A 122 5.01 7.60 7.62
CA LEU A 122 3.64 7.36 8.09
C LEU A 122 3.18 5.93 7.81
N ILE A 123 3.53 5.35 6.66
CA ILE A 123 3.26 3.94 6.35
C ILE A 123 4.00 3.03 7.34
N ASP A 124 5.24 3.35 7.69
CA ASP A 124 5.99 2.56 8.68
C ASP A 124 5.35 2.66 10.08
N GLN A 125 4.88 3.83 10.50
CA GLN A 125 4.06 3.97 11.71
C GLN A 125 2.78 3.14 11.63
N TYR A 126 2.13 3.10 10.45
CA TYR A 126 0.94 2.31 10.21
C TYR A 126 1.21 0.79 10.31
N LYS A 127 2.35 0.31 9.79
CA LYS A 127 2.77 -1.09 9.95
C LYS A 127 2.91 -1.46 11.42
N HIS A 128 3.56 -0.62 12.23
CA HIS A 128 3.67 -0.85 13.68
C HIS A 128 2.31 -0.88 14.37
N HIS A 129 1.39 -0.01 13.96
CA HIS A 129 0.02 -0.01 14.46
C HIS A 129 -0.70 -1.33 14.13
N GLN A 130 -0.57 -1.83 12.90
CA GLN A 130 -1.17 -3.11 12.47
C GLN A 130 -0.60 -4.31 13.26
N ILE A 131 0.71 -4.32 13.52
CA ILE A 131 1.37 -5.35 14.34
C ILE A 131 0.79 -5.35 15.77
N LYS A 132 0.65 -4.18 16.40
CA LYS A 132 0.04 -4.05 17.74
C LYS A 132 -1.40 -4.56 17.80
N GLN A 133 -2.16 -4.43 16.73
CA GLN A 133 -3.51 -5.00 16.66
C GLN A 133 -3.47 -6.53 16.60
N VAL A 134 -2.49 -7.12 15.92
CA VAL A 134 -2.33 -8.57 15.80
C VAL A 134 -1.88 -9.23 17.09
N GLU A 135 -1.09 -8.55 17.93
CA GLU A 135 -0.69 -9.07 19.25
C GLU A 135 -1.89 -9.48 20.11
N GLN A 136 -3.06 -8.88 19.87
CA GLN A 136 -4.31 -9.18 20.58
C GLN A 136 -5.03 -10.43 20.05
N ILE A 137 -4.56 -11.02 18.94
CA ILE A 137 -5.17 -12.16 18.25
C ILE A 137 -4.16 -13.33 18.28
N PRO A 138 -4.24 -14.26 19.24
CA PRO A 138 -3.18 -15.25 19.49
C PRO A 138 -2.78 -16.09 18.28
N ARG A 139 -3.75 -16.57 17.49
CA ARG A 139 -3.47 -17.38 16.30
C ARG A 139 -2.72 -16.57 15.23
N ILE A 140 -3.17 -15.37 14.94
CA ILE A 140 -2.55 -14.51 13.92
C ILE A 140 -1.18 -14.02 14.40
N HIS A 141 -1.04 -13.69 15.68
CA HIS A 141 0.25 -13.34 16.29
C HIS A 141 1.27 -14.47 16.17
N PHE A 142 0.84 -15.73 16.34
CA PHE A 142 1.68 -16.89 16.09
C PHE A 142 2.14 -16.93 14.62
N GLU A 143 1.22 -16.85 13.64
CA GLU A 143 1.57 -16.86 12.21
C GLU A 143 2.54 -15.71 11.86
N TYR A 144 2.29 -14.50 12.37
CA TYR A 144 3.16 -13.34 12.19
C TYR A 144 4.55 -13.57 12.77
N THR A 145 4.65 -13.99 14.03
CA THR A 145 5.94 -14.17 14.71
C THR A 145 6.76 -15.25 14.03
N THR A 146 6.11 -16.34 13.62
CA THR A 146 6.75 -17.44 12.90
C THR A 146 7.24 -17.01 11.53
N LEU A 147 6.45 -16.22 10.78
CA LEU A 147 6.87 -15.66 9.50
C LEU A 147 8.01 -14.64 9.65
N ALA A 148 7.92 -13.74 10.63
CA ALA A 148 8.91 -12.71 10.91
C ALA A 148 10.27 -13.29 11.37
N ALA A 149 10.27 -14.46 12.00
CA ALA A 149 11.47 -15.17 12.39
C ALA A 149 12.16 -15.89 11.21
N ASP A 150 11.47 -16.07 10.08
CA ASP A 150 11.98 -16.75 8.91
C ASP A 150 12.57 -15.75 7.90
N ASN A 151 13.87 -15.86 7.65
CA ASN A 151 14.60 -14.96 6.74
C ASN A 151 14.32 -15.23 5.24
N ASN A 152 13.63 -16.32 4.89
CA ASN A 152 13.29 -16.63 3.50
C ASN A 152 12.19 -15.73 2.95
N TYR A 153 11.38 -15.10 3.82
CA TYR A 153 10.26 -14.24 3.44
C TYR A 153 10.34 -12.87 4.11
N PRO A 154 11.37 -12.06 3.84
CA PRO A 154 11.60 -10.79 4.54
C PRO A 154 10.60 -9.69 4.14
N GLU A 155 10.00 -9.79 2.96
CA GLU A 155 9.09 -8.78 2.42
C GLU A 155 7.63 -9.23 2.56
N PHE A 156 6.99 -8.81 3.66
CA PHE A 156 5.57 -9.04 3.88
C PHE A 156 4.89 -7.87 4.60
N GLU A 157 3.57 -7.80 4.44
CA GLU A 157 2.69 -6.79 5.01
C GLU A 157 1.48 -7.45 5.66
N LEU A 158 0.94 -6.78 6.68
CA LEU A 158 -0.22 -7.23 7.41
C LEU A 158 -1.24 -6.11 7.57
N HIS A 159 -2.52 -6.46 7.45
CA HIS A 159 -3.63 -5.55 7.67
C HIS A 159 -4.81 -6.23 8.37
N VAL A 160 -5.13 -5.74 9.57
CA VAL A 160 -6.33 -6.05 10.34
C VAL A 160 -7.46 -5.14 9.87
N VAL A 161 -8.48 -5.75 9.26
CA VAL A 161 -9.67 -5.06 8.75
C VAL A 161 -10.81 -5.25 9.74
N LYS A 162 -11.29 -4.15 10.31
CA LYS A 162 -12.48 -4.11 11.15
C LYS A 162 -13.66 -3.55 10.35
N GLY A 163 -14.78 -4.27 10.31
CA GLY A 163 -15.99 -3.77 9.67
C GLY A 163 -16.59 -2.61 10.46
N GLN A 164 -17.03 -1.54 9.78
CA GLN A 164 -17.78 -0.45 10.44
C GLN A 164 -19.15 -0.91 10.96
N GLN A 165 -19.73 -1.94 10.33
CA GLN A 165 -21.06 -2.48 10.66
C GLN A 165 -21.03 -3.95 11.09
N ASN A 166 -19.94 -4.68 10.79
CA ASN A 166 -19.78 -6.09 11.14
C ASN A 166 -18.65 -6.23 12.16
N PRO A 167 -18.88 -6.94 13.29
CA PRO A 167 -17.85 -7.19 14.30
C PRO A 167 -16.76 -8.15 13.82
N ASP A 168 -16.96 -8.79 12.66
CA ASP A 168 -16.01 -9.76 12.12
C ASP A 168 -14.71 -9.05 11.69
N VAL A 169 -13.64 -9.44 12.37
CA VAL A 169 -12.28 -8.98 12.08
C VAL A 169 -11.68 -9.91 11.03
N VAL A 170 -11.24 -9.33 9.91
CA VAL A 170 -10.53 -10.06 8.86
C VAL A 170 -9.08 -9.64 8.88
N VAL A 171 -8.15 -10.59 8.87
CA VAL A 171 -6.71 -10.27 8.77
C VAL A 171 -6.18 -10.69 7.42
N ASN A 172 -5.49 -9.78 6.74
CA ASN A 172 -4.84 -10.05 5.47
C ASN A 172 -3.32 -10.06 5.63
N PHE A 173 -2.68 -11.07 5.06
CA PHE A 173 -1.24 -11.12 4.84
C PHE A 173 -0.97 -10.92 3.36
N MET A 174 0.06 -10.14 3.05
CA MET A 174 0.61 -10.02 1.71
C MET A 174 2.09 -10.36 1.79
N ILE A 175 2.53 -11.38 1.05
CA ILE A 175 3.88 -11.92 1.18
C ILE A 175 4.48 -11.97 -0.21
N LYS A 176 5.63 -11.32 -0.41
CA LYS A 176 6.38 -11.44 -1.65
C LYS A 176 7.13 -12.77 -1.68
N LEU A 177 6.91 -13.53 -2.74
CA LEU A 177 7.56 -14.82 -2.92
C LEU A 177 8.96 -14.59 -3.51
N PRO A 178 10.02 -15.15 -2.92
CA PRO A 178 11.39 -15.04 -3.44
C PRO A 178 11.59 -15.93 -4.67
N VAL A 179 10.95 -15.58 -5.79
CA VAL A 179 11.04 -16.29 -7.07
C VAL A 179 11.88 -15.44 -8.04
N ASP A 180 12.81 -16.08 -8.75
CA ASP A 180 13.55 -15.41 -9.82
C ASP A 180 12.69 -15.27 -11.08
N LEU A 181 12.31 -14.02 -11.37
CA LEU A 181 11.47 -13.66 -12.52
C LEU A 181 12.27 -12.96 -13.63
N SER A 182 13.60 -12.92 -13.53
CA SER A 182 14.47 -12.27 -14.53
C SER A 182 14.37 -12.88 -15.93
N GLY A 183 13.97 -14.16 -16.01
CA GLY A 183 13.77 -14.88 -17.27
C GLY A 183 12.45 -14.57 -17.98
N VAL A 184 11.56 -13.75 -17.41
CA VAL A 184 10.26 -13.43 -18.02
C VAL A 184 10.49 -12.54 -19.25
N PRO A 185 10.03 -12.98 -20.45
CA PRO A 185 10.33 -12.26 -21.68
C PRO A 185 9.78 -10.82 -21.66
N PRO A 186 10.51 -9.85 -22.24
CA PRO A 186 10.01 -8.49 -22.38
C PRO A 186 8.80 -8.49 -23.32
N TYR A 187 7.73 -7.79 -22.95
CA TYR A 187 6.53 -7.67 -23.76
C TYR A 187 6.13 -6.20 -23.91
N ILE A 188 5.59 -5.84 -25.09
CA ILE A 188 5.13 -4.49 -25.38
C ILE A 188 3.77 -4.29 -24.68
N ILE A 189 3.82 -3.77 -23.46
CA ILE A 189 2.63 -3.26 -22.77
C ILE A 189 2.60 -1.75 -23.00
N LYS A 190 1.41 -1.20 -23.25
CA LYS A 190 1.21 0.24 -23.52
C LYS A 190 1.48 1.11 -22.28
N ASP A 191 1.47 0.50 -21.10
CA ASP A 191 1.69 1.10 -19.79
C ASP A 191 2.78 0.30 -19.05
N CYS A 192 3.71 0.97 -18.34
CA CYS A 192 4.69 0.31 -17.49
C CYS A 192 3.97 -0.40 -16.33
N PRO A 193 3.92 -1.74 -16.28
CA PRO A 193 3.08 -2.47 -15.32
C PRO A 193 3.66 -2.55 -13.90
N GLY A 194 4.82 -1.96 -13.64
CA GLY A 194 5.59 -2.14 -12.41
C GLY A 194 6.67 -3.21 -12.55
N GLU A 195 7.28 -3.59 -11.43
CA GLU A 195 8.29 -4.65 -11.36
C GLU A 195 7.68 -6.05 -11.57
N ASP A 196 8.49 -6.99 -12.06
CA ASP A 196 8.06 -8.38 -12.20
C ASP A 196 8.06 -9.06 -10.83
N MET A 197 6.88 -9.47 -10.37
CA MET A 197 6.71 -9.97 -9.02
C MET A 197 5.61 -11.04 -8.91
N ALA A 198 5.72 -11.85 -7.85
CA ALA A 198 4.74 -12.82 -7.41
C ALA A 198 4.51 -12.65 -5.90
N CYS A 199 3.26 -12.46 -5.50
CA CYS A 199 2.87 -12.30 -4.10
C CYS A 199 1.78 -13.29 -3.73
N LEU A 200 1.87 -13.85 -2.53
CA LEU A 200 0.79 -14.59 -1.90
C LEU A 200 -0.03 -13.65 -1.02
N PHE A 201 -1.31 -13.51 -1.35
CA PHE A 201 -2.30 -12.86 -0.51
C PHE A 201 -3.06 -13.92 0.29
N VAL A 202 -3.12 -13.80 1.62
CA VAL A 202 -3.86 -14.73 2.48
C VAL A 202 -4.83 -13.95 3.35
N SER A 203 -6.12 -14.26 3.21
CA SER A 203 -7.19 -13.61 3.99
C SER A 203 -7.77 -14.56 5.03
N TYR A 204 -7.64 -14.21 6.30
CA TYR A 204 -8.21 -14.90 7.45
C TYR A 204 -9.55 -14.25 7.79
N ALA A 205 -10.64 -14.83 7.29
CA ALA A 205 -12.00 -14.40 7.61
C ALA A 205 -12.48 -14.95 8.97
N SER A 206 -11.87 -16.05 9.44
CA SER A 206 -12.02 -16.56 10.81
C SER A 206 -10.67 -16.56 11.51
N LEU A 207 -10.61 -15.91 12.68
CA LEU A 207 -9.39 -15.82 13.49
C LEU A 207 -8.95 -17.18 14.07
N ASN A 208 -9.79 -18.21 13.99
CA ASN A 208 -9.48 -19.57 14.43
C ASN A 208 -8.79 -20.41 13.35
N GLY A 209 -8.72 -19.92 12.10
CA GLY A 209 -8.08 -20.62 10.97
C GLY A 209 -9.02 -21.49 10.14
N ASP A 210 -10.33 -21.49 10.43
CA ASP A 210 -11.32 -22.32 9.69
C ASP A 210 -11.66 -21.77 8.30
N ASN A 211 -11.55 -20.45 8.13
CA ASN A 211 -11.93 -19.74 6.92
C ASN A 211 -10.76 -18.87 6.44
N VAL A 212 -9.80 -19.52 5.77
CA VAL A 212 -8.60 -18.91 5.23
C VAL A 212 -8.60 -19.07 3.72
N THR A 213 -8.45 -17.94 3.01
CA THR A 213 -8.44 -17.92 1.54
C THR A 213 -7.09 -17.41 1.04
N PRO A 214 -6.20 -18.30 0.56
CA PRO A 214 -5.00 -17.91 -0.16
C PRO A 214 -5.31 -17.54 -1.62
N THR A 215 -4.59 -16.58 -2.17
CA THR A 215 -4.69 -16.13 -3.56
C THR A 215 -3.30 -15.72 -4.05
N LEU A 216 -2.86 -16.30 -5.18
CA LEU A 216 -1.62 -15.92 -5.81
C LEU A 216 -1.84 -14.72 -6.73
N LEU A 217 -1.12 -13.63 -6.46
CA LEU A 217 -1.12 -12.41 -7.24
C LEU A 217 0.17 -12.33 -8.03
N LEU A 218 0.06 -12.16 -9.35
CA LEU A 218 1.19 -12.06 -10.25
C LEU A 218 1.16 -10.72 -10.96
N SER A 219 2.34 -10.17 -11.22
CA SER A 219 2.45 -9.00 -12.08
C SER A 219 1.90 -9.31 -13.50
N PRO A 220 1.36 -8.32 -14.23
CA PRO A 220 0.75 -8.55 -15.54
C PRO A 220 1.66 -9.23 -16.57
N ARG A 221 2.98 -9.07 -16.46
CA ARG A 221 3.95 -9.74 -17.34
C ARG A 221 4.09 -11.22 -17.00
N VAL A 222 4.26 -11.53 -15.71
CA VAL A 222 4.37 -12.89 -15.20
C VAL A 222 3.07 -13.67 -15.47
N GLU A 223 1.93 -13.07 -15.15
CA GLU A 223 0.61 -13.68 -15.38
C GLU A 223 0.43 -14.11 -16.85
N ARG A 224 0.83 -13.26 -17.79
CA ARG A 224 0.74 -13.57 -19.22
C ARG A 224 1.74 -14.62 -19.67
N ALA A 225 2.94 -14.65 -19.09
CA ALA A 225 3.91 -15.70 -19.38
C ALA A 225 3.36 -17.09 -19.03
N PHE A 226 2.53 -17.17 -17.99
CA PHE A 226 1.81 -18.38 -17.59
C PHE A 226 0.47 -18.61 -18.33
N GLY A 227 0.13 -17.79 -19.31
CA GLY A 227 -1.11 -17.92 -20.08
C GLY A 227 -2.38 -17.44 -19.36
N GLY A 228 -2.24 -16.58 -18.33
CA GLY A 228 -3.33 -16.00 -17.54
C GLY A 228 -3.51 -16.67 -16.17
N ALA A 229 -3.95 -15.90 -15.16
CA ALA A 229 -4.11 -16.38 -13.79
C ALA A 229 -5.10 -17.55 -13.65
N SER A 230 -6.07 -17.67 -14.57
CA SER A 230 -7.07 -18.75 -14.57
C SER A 230 -6.49 -20.14 -14.83
N ASN A 231 -5.28 -20.24 -15.37
CA ASN A 231 -4.60 -21.51 -15.62
C ASN A 231 -3.73 -21.96 -14.44
N LEU A 232 -3.49 -21.08 -13.47
CA LEU A 232 -2.68 -21.37 -12.30
C LEU A 232 -3.58 -21.91 -11.19
N ARG A 233 -3.23 -23.08 -10.66
CA ARG A 233 -3.88 -23.66 -9.49
C ARG A 233 -2.88 -23.74 -8.36
N ILE A 234 -3.24 -23.16 -7.22
CA ILE A 234 -2.45 -23.27 -5.99
C ILE A 234 -2.95 -24.44 -5.14
N PRO A 235 -2.08 -25.06 -4.32
CA PRO A 235 -2.49 -26.10 -3.37
C PRO A 235 -3.60 -25.62 -2.43
N HIS A 236 -4.47 -26.53 -2.00
CA HIS A 236 -5.51 -26.17 -1.03
C HIS A 236 -4.88 -25.83 0.34
N TRP A 237 -5.48 -24.87 1.04
CA TRP A 237 -5.09 -24.56 2.42
C TRP A 237 -5.35 -25.76 3.34
N GLY A 238 -4.44 -26.03 4.28
CA GLY A 238 -4.47 -27.19 5.19
C GLY A 238 -5.58 -27.18 6.25
N GLY A 239 -6.58 -26.31 6.12
CA GLY A 239 -7.68 -26.15 7.07
C GLY A 239 -7.26 -25.51 8.39
N VAL A 240 -7.94 -25.87 9.47
CA VAL A 240 -7.82 -25.25 10.81
C VAL A 240 -6.40 -25.34 11.39
N ASN A 241 -5.69 -26.42 11.07
CA ASN A 241 -4.31 -26.66 11.52
C ASN A 241 -3.27 -26.18 10.50
N GLY A 242 -3.70 -25.56 9.40
CA GLY A 242 -2.79 -25.01 8.40
C GLY A 242 -1.92 -23.90 8.99
N CYS A 243 -0.62 -24.02 8.79
CA CYS A 243 0.37 -23.00 9.15
C CYS A 243 0.86 -22.29 7.88
N LEU A 244 0.97 -20.97 7.93
CA LEU A 244 1.41 -20.16 6.80
C LEU A 244 2.82 -20.54 6.33
N LEU A 245 3.72 -20.78 7.29
CA LEU A 245 5.11 -21.12 7.00
C LEU A 245 5.27 -22.51 6.37
N GLU A 246 4.37 -23.46 6.67
CA GLU A 246 4.35 -24.78 6.02
C GLU A 246 3.74 -24.71 4.62
N TYR A 247 2.83 -23.76 4.39
CA TYR A 247 2.14 -23.59 3.11
C TYR A 247 2.98 -22.86 2.06
N LEU A 248 3.82 -21.90 2.46
CA LEU A 248 4.65 -21.12 1.54
C LEU A 248 5.58 -21.98 0.64
N PRO A 249 6.33 -22.97 1.16
CA PRO A 249 7.15 -23.86 0.33
C PRO A 249 6.32 -24.71 -0.66
N LEU A 250 5.08 -25.05 -0.30
CA LEU A 250 4.18 -25.78 -1.19
C LEU A 250 3.78 -24.92 -2.40
N ILE A 251 3.70 -23.60 -2.27
CA ILE A 251 3.42 -22.73 -3.42
C ILE A 251 4.65 -22.60 -4.30
N GLN A 252 5.83 -22.39 -3.71
CA GLN A 252 7.08 -22.23 -4.45
C GLN A 252 7.46 -23.45 -5.28
N SER A 253 7.17 -24.66 -4.79
CA SER A 253 7.45 -25.89 -5.53
C SER A 253 6.52 -26.13 -6.73
N PHE A 254 5.40 -25.41 -6.81
CA PHE A 254 4.43 -25.50 -7.91
C PHE A 254 4.52 -24.36 -8.93
N SER A 255 5.23 -23.28 -8.59
CA SER A 255 5.49 -22.12 -9.46
C SER A 255 6.81 -22.28 -10.23
#